data_AF-A0A7Y3NU42-F1
#
_entry.id   AF-A0A7Y3NU42-F1
#
_cell.length_a   1.000
_cell.length_b   1.000
_cell.length_c   1.000
_cell.angle_alpha   90.00
_cell.angle_beta   90.00
_cell.angle_gamma   90.00
#
_symmetry.space_group_name_H-M   'P 1'
#
loop_
_entity.id
_entity.type
_entity.pdbx_description
1 polymer ?
#
loop_
_entity_poly.entity_id
_entity_poly.type
_entity_poly.pdbx_seq_one_letter_code
_entity_poly.pdbx_strand_id
1 'polypeptide(L)'
;GILRALGAGRWQLCRMGLAETSLLIIAACILGTGQGIYLAFMATRIDHLMAGFNSRLVVAWGAVGVCSLATAGLALLAAWWPASRATYEAARALIASGRE
;
A
#
# COMPACT_ATOMS: atom_id res chain seq x y z
N GLY A 1 9.78 -2.97 20.32
CA GLY A 1 10.77 -3.11 21.41
C GLY A 1 11.17 -1.76 21.95
N ILE A 2 11.94 -0.99 21.19
CA ILE A 2 12.59 0.26 21.64
C ILE A 2 11.60 1.38 22.00
N LEU A 3 10.62 1.71 21.13
CA LEU A 3 9.64 2.76 21.43
C LEU A 3 8.75 2.41 22.64
N ARG A 4 8.46 1.12 22.84
CA ARG A 4 7.72 0.64 24.01
C ARG A 4 8.57 0.70 25.29
N ALA A 5 9.87 0.45 25.18
CA ALA A 5 10.84 0.65 26.27
C ALA A 5 11.03 2.13 26.64
N LEU A 6 10.76 3.04 25.69
CA LEU A 6 10.72 4.49 25.92
C LEU A 6 9.34 5.00 26.40
N GLY A 7 8.39 4.11 26.70
CA GLY A 7 7.06 4.49 27.21
C GLY A 7 6.06 4.96 26.14
N ALA A 8 6.32 4.75 24.85
CA ALA A 8 5.38 5.14 23.80
C ALA A 8 4.03 4.40 23.95
N GLY A 9 2.96 5.17 24.02
CA GLY A 9 1.60 4.65 24.21
C GLY A 9 1.09 3.83 23.01
N ARG A 10 0.15 2.91 23.27
CA ARG A 10 -0.49 2.03 22.25
C ARG A 10 -1.05 2.80 21.03
N TRP A 11 -1.59 3.99 21.28
CA TRP A 11 -2.17 4.87 20.27
C TRP A 11 -1.11 5.55 19.40
N GLN A 12 0.05 5.86 19.98
CA GLN A 12 1.16 6.48 19.26
C GLN A 12 1.78 5.50 18.26
N LEU A 13 1.94 4.23 18.65
CA LEU A 13 2.39 3.17 17.73
C LEU A 13 1.41 2.97 16.58
N CYS A 14 0.10 2.89 16.86
CA CYS A 14 -0.90 2.73 15.80
C CYS A 14 -0.90 3.91 14.82
N ARG A 15 -0.83 5.15 15.33
CA ARG A 15 -0.80 6.36 14.49
C ARG A 15 0.43 6.42 13.59
N MET A 16 1.59 6.00 14.10
CA MET A 16 2.82 5.96 13.33
C MET A 16 2.77 4.89 12.23
N GLY A 17 2.26 3.69 12.54
CA GLY A 17 2.08 2.63 11.54
C GLY A 17 1.06 2.98 10.45
N LEU A 18 -0.03 3.66 10.81
CA LEU A 18 -1.01 4.21 9.85
C LEU A 18 -0.37 5.25 8.93
N ALA A 19 0.46 6.14 9.47
CA ALA A 19 1.17 7.14 8.67
C ALA A 19 2.15 6.48 7.68
N GLU A 20 2.94 5.52 8.14
CA GLU A 20 3.88 4.77 7.28
C GLU A 20 3.15 4.01 6.16
N THR A 21 2.06 3.33 6.51
CA THR A 21 1.23 2.61 5.53
C THR A 21 0.63 3.58 4.51
N SER A 22 0.16 4.75 4.94
CA SER A 22 -0.41 5.74 4.02
C SER A 22 0.62 6.24 3.00
N LEU A 23 1.87 6.43 3.41
CA LEU A 23 2.96 6.83 2.51
C LEU A 23 3.27 5.73 1.48
N LEU A 24 3.30 4.47 1.93
CA LEU A 24 3.51 3.32 1.03
C LEU A 24 2.39 3.19 0.00
N ILE A 25 1.14 3.41 0.39
CA ILE A 25 -0.01 3.38 -0.53
C ILE A 25 0.12 4.46 -1.59
N ILE A 26 0.45 5.69 -1.19
CA ILE A 26 0.64 6.80 -2.12
C ILE A 26 1.78 6.48 -3.11
N ALA A 27 2.93 6.01 -2.60
CA ALA A 27 4.06 5.63 -3.43
C ALA A 27 3.70 4.51 -4.43
N ALA A 28 2.98 3.47 -3.96
CA ALA A 28 2.52 2.37 -4.81
C ALA A 28 1.58 2.84 -5.92
N CYS A 29 0.64 3.75 -5.62
CA CYS A 29 -0.27 4.31 -6.62
C CYS A 29 0.48 5.11 -7.70
N ILE A 30 1.47 5.93 -7.30
CA ILE A 30 2.28 6.72 -8.24
C ILE A 30 3.12 5.79 -9.12
N LEU A 31 3.85 4.87 -8.52
CA LEU A 31 4.73 3.94 -9.23
C LEU A 31 3.94 2.99 -10.14
N GLY A 32 2.82 2.45 -9.66
CA GLY A 32 1.95 1.57 -10.46
C GLY A 32 1.36 2.28 -11.68
N THR A 33 0.90 3.52 -11.50
CA THR A 33 0.36 4.32 -12.62
C THR A 33 1.47 4.67 -13.62
N GLY A 34 2.64 5.10 -13.14
CA GLY A 34 3.79 5.41 -13.98
C GLY A 34 4.28 4.20 -14.79
N GLN A 35 4.38 3.04 -14.13
CA GLN A 35 4.76 1.78 -14.77
C GLN A 35 3.72 1.34 -15.81
N GLY A 36 2.42 1.49 -15.53
CA GLY A 36 1.36 1.18 -16.48
C GLY A 36 1.43 2.05 -17.75
N ILE A 37 1.64 3.36 -17.59
CA ILE A 37 1.80 4.29 -18.72
C ILE A 37 3.05 3.95 -19.53
N TYR A 38 4.17 3.68 -18.86
CA TYR A 38 5.42 3.30 -19.51
C TYR A 38 5.26 2.01 -20.33
N LEU A 39 4.58 1.01 -19.77
CA LEU A 39 4.33 -0.25 -20.46
C LEU A 39 3.42 -0.06 -21.67
N ALA A 40 2.35 0.73 -21.55
CA ALA A 40 1.44 1.02 -22.66
C ALA A 40 2.12 1.82 -23.78
N PHE A 41 3.01 2.75 -23.43
CA PHE A 41 3.86 3.46 -24.39
C PHE A 41 4.78 2.49 -25.14
N MET A 42 5.47 1.60 -24.42
CA MET A 42 6.36 0.62 -25.04
C MET A 42 5.59 -0.36 -25.94
N ALA A 43 4.41 -0.82 -25.52
CA ALA A 43 3.55 -1.66 -26.34
C ALA A 43 3.16 -0.97 -27.67
N THR A 44 2.78 0.30 -27.61
CA THR A 44 2.44 1.10 -28.81
C THR A 44 3.64 1.25 -29.75
N ARG A 45 4.85 1.44 -29.21
CA ARG A 45 6.07 1.54 -30.00
C ARG A 45 6.44 0.23 -30.68
N ILE A 46 6.29 -0.90 -29.98
CA ILE A 46 6.54 -2.23 -30.55
C ILE A 46 5.53 -2.53 -31.67
N ASP A 47 4.25 -2.23 -31.46
CA ASP A 47 3.19 -2.42 -32.46
C ASP A 47 3.45 -1.62 -33.74
N HIS A 48 3.86 -0.36 -33.60
CA HIS A 48 4.24 0.48 -34.74
C HIS A 48 5.47 -0.06 -35.49
N LEU A 49 6.45 -0.62 -34.79
CA LEU A 49 7.69 -1.14 -35.40
C LEU A 49 7.48 -2.50 -36.07
N MET A 50 6.63 -3.36 -35.52
CA MET A 50 6.46 -4.74 -35.98
C MET A 50 5.29 -4.91 -36.96
N ALA A 51 4.15 -4.26 -36.69
CA ALA A 51 2.91 -4.49 -37.42
C ALA A 51 2.50 -3.31 -38.31
N GLY A 52 3.17 -2.15 -38.21
CA GLY A 52 2.85 -0.94 -38.97
C GLY A 52 1.50 -0.30 -38.58
N PHE A 53 0.85 -0.79 -37.52
CA PHE A 53 -0.38 -0.20 -37.00
C PHE A 53 -0.07 1.08 -36.21
N ASN A 54 -0.80 2.15 -36.52
CA ASN A 54 -0.78 3.39 -35.76
C ASN A 54 -1.78 3.32 -34.60
N SER A 55 -1.51 2.45 -33.65
CA SER A 55 -2.29 2.34 -32.42
C SER A 55 -2.13 3.62 -31.60
N ARG A 56 -3.24 4.32 -31.31
CA ARG A 56 -3.22 5.55 -30.51
C ARG A 56 -3.30 5.18 -29.03
N LEU A 57 -2.33 5.63 -28.24
CA LEU A 57 -2.37 5.47 -26.78
C LEU A 57 -3.52 6.31 -26.20
N VAL A 58 -4.56 5.63 -25.71
CA VAL A 58 -5.68 6.25 -25.00
C VAL A 58 -5.66 5.78 -23.55
N VAL A 59 -5.34 6.69 -22.63
CA VAL A 59 -5.33 6.39 -21.20
C VAL A 59 -6.76 6.52 -20.66
N ALA A 60 -7.33 5.40 -20.22
CA ALA A 60 -8.61 5.37 -19.55
C ALA A 60 -8.46 5.83 -18.08
N TRP A 61 -8.49 7.15 -17.85
CA TRP A 61 -8.34 7.74 -16.51
C TRP A 61 -9.32 7.18 -15.47
N GLY A 62 -10.53 6.80 -15.89
CA GLY A 62 -11.50 6.13 -15.02
C GLY A 62 -11.00 4.77 -14.51
N ALA A 63 -10.39 3.96 -15.38
CA ALA A 63 -9.81 2.68 -14.99
C ALA A 63 -8.60 2.87 -14.06
N VAL A 64 -7.76 3.88 -14.33
CA VAL A 64 -6.64 4.24 -13.44
C VAL A 64 -7.16 4.57 -12.04
N GLY A 65 -8.17 5.44 -11.93
CA GLY A 65 -8.76 5.79 -10.64
C GLY A 65 -9.33 4.60 -9.87
N VAL A 66 -10.07 3.71 -10.56
CA VAL A 66 -10.63 2.50 -9.96
C VAL A 66 -9.52 1.55 -9.48
N CYS A 67 -8.50 1.32 -10.30
CA CYS A 67 -7.37 0.46 -9.92
C CYS A 67 -6.56 1.04 -8.75
N SER A 68 -6.34 2.36 -8.72
CA SER A 68 -5.68 3.02 -7.58
C SER A 68 -6.50 2.88 -6.29
N LEU A 69 -7.82 3.07 -6.36
CA LEU A 69 -8.71 2.87 -5.21
C LEU A 69 -8.74 1.42 -4.73
N ALA A 70 -8.81 0.46 -5.66
CA ALA A 70 -8.74 -0.95 -5.35
C ALA A 70 -7.41 -1.31 -4.67
N THR A 71 -6.30 -0.79 -5.17
CA THR A 71 -4.96 -0.98 -4.60
C THR A 71 -4.87 -0.41 -3.18
N ALA A 72 -5.35 0.81 -2.99
CA ALA A 72 -5.40 1.45 -1.67
C ALA A 72 -6.27 0.63 -0.69
N GLY A 73 -7.45 0.18 -1.12
CA GLY A 73 -8.33 -0.65 -0.31
C GLY A 73 -7.68 -1.98 0.09
N LEU A 74 -7.05 -2.67 -0.86
CA LEU A 74 -6.35 -3.93 -0.60
C LEU A 74 -5.15 -3.73 0.34
N ALA A 75 -4.38 -2.66 0.16
CA ALA A 75 -3.24 -2.34 1.03
C ALA A 75 -3.69 -1.99 2.46
N LEU A 76 -4.79 -1.24 2.62
CA LEU A 76 -5.37 -0.97 3.94
C LEU A 76 -5.89 -2.24 4.61
N LEU A 77 -6.57 -3.12 3.86
CA LEU A 77 -7.01 -4.43 4.37
C LEU A 77 -5.82 -5.29 4.81
N ALA A 78 -4.75 -5.32 4.02
CA ALA A 78 -3.51 -6.02 4.36
C ALA A 78 -2.85 -5.45 5.61
N ALA A 79 -2.87 -4.12 5.79
CA ALA A 79 -2.34 -3.45 6.97
C ALA A 79 -3.20 -3.61 8.23
N TRP A 80 -4.49 -3.90 8.09
CA TRP A 80 -5.38 -4.14 9.24
C TRP A 80 -5.06 -5.45 9.97
N TRP A 81 -4.55 -6.46 9.25
CA TRP A 81 -4.14 -7.74 9.82
C TRP A 81 -2.99 -7.63 10.86
N PRO A 82 -1.84 -6.99 10.58
CA PRO A 82 -0.81 -6.80 11.60
C PRO A 82 -1.28 -5.87 12.73
N ALA A 83 -2.10 -4.85 12.43
CA ALA A 83 -2.64 -3.96 13.47
C ALA A 83 -3.48 -4.73 14.51
N SER A 84 -4.34 -5.64 14.04
CA SER A 84 -5.13 -6.50 14.92
C SER A 84 -4.27 -7.50 15.70
N ARG A 85 -3.27 -8.13 15.06
CA ARG A 85 -2.33 -9.01 15.77
C ARG A 85 -1.54 -8.30 16.87
N ALA A 86 -1.07 -7.07 16.61
CA ALA A 86 -0.32 -6.28 17.58
C ALA A 86 -1.14 -5.96 18.85
N THR A 87 -2.46 -5.76 18.71
CA THR A 87 -3.35 -5.57 19.87
C THR A 87 -3.54 -6.84 20.69
N TYR A 88 -3.62 -7.99 20.02
CA TYR A 88 -3.80 -9.29 20.67
C TYR A 88 -2.58 -9.70 21.49
N GLU A 89 -1.38 -9.52 20.94
CA GLU A 89 -0.12 -9.77 21.65
C GLU A 89 0.06 -8.85 22.86
N ALA A 90 -0.34 -7.57 22.74
CA ALA A 90 -0.31 -6.62 23.83
C ALA A 90 -1.25 -7.02 24.99
N ALA A 91 -2.42 -7.58 24.69
CA ALA A 91 -3.35 -8.07 25.70
C ALA A 91 -2.82 -9.32 26.42
N ARG A 92 -2.20 -10.25 25.69
CA ARG A 92 -1.56 -11.44 26.30
C ARG A 92 -0.41 -11.07 27.24
N ALA A 93 0.41 -10.10 26.87
CA ALA A 93 1.52 -9.65 27.70
C ALA A 93 1.07 -9.07 29.05
N LEU A 94 -0.04 -8.32 29.09
CA LEU A 94 -0.61 -7.77 30.33
C LEU A 94 -1.14 -8.85 31.28
N ILE A 95 -1.72 -9.93 30.74
CA ILE A 95 -2.20 -11.06 31.56
C ILE A 95 -1.02 -11.86 32.12
N ALA A 96 0.07 -11.98 31.36
CA ALA A 96 1.29 -12.65 31.81
C ALA A 96 2.00 -11.88 32.93
N SER A 97 2.06 -10.54 32.86
CA SER A 97 2.69 -9.71 33.90
C SER A 97 1.88 -9.58 35.20
N GLY A 98 0.59 -9.94 35.19
CA GLY A 98 -0.24 -9.96 36.39
C GLY A 98 -0.16 -11.26 37.20
N ARG A 99 0.68 -12.22 36.77
CA ARG A 99 0.90 -13.51 37.42
C ARG A 99 2.22 -13.59 38.21
N GLU A 100 2.97 -12.49 38.31
CA GLU A 100 4.21 -12.37 39.09
C GLU A 100 4.02 -11.49 40.32
#